data_AF-A0AAE3A3A6-F1
#
_entry.id   AF-A0AAE3A3A6-F1
#
_cell.length_a   1.000
_cell.length_b   1.000
_cell.length_c   1.000
_cell.angle_alpha   90.00
_cell.angle_beta   90.00
_cell.angle_gamma   90.00
#
_symmetry.space_group_name_H-M   'P 1'
#
loop_
_entity.id
_entity.type
_entity.pdbx_description
1 polymer ?
#
loop_
_entity_poly.entity_id
_entity_poly.type
_entity_poly.pdbx_seq_one_letter_code
_entity_poly.pdbx_strand_id
1 'polypeptide(L)'
;MSFTRILSSDTKNKGVIGLPDTPGLSTEDMQKKFDEIALDVIIPKLNALIGELESAAAAVSLGASVPDGITAEENIQSILAAIAVLASEASKVAGEAKQIASSAQSQIEIAVNASNAALVSANQAVNIAQSIAYMVDPVTGQLLPIDQVINNMYDAIRPAPLTAGEYDALGLTAAEFDAFQITARNYDMYAKNILTN
;
A
#
# COMPACT_ATOMS: atom_id res chain seq x y z
N MET A 1 -20.40 13.83 44.82
CA MET A 1 -21.09 14.89 45.60
C MET A 1 -21.40 16.04 44.64
N SER A 2 -22.43 16.86 44.89
CA SER A 2 -22.67 18.05 44.06
C SER A 2 -21.89 19.24 44.63
N PHE A 3 -21.18 20.00 43.79
CA PHE A 3 -20.47 21.21 44.21
C PHE A 3 -21.37 22.16 45.00
N THR A 4 -20.86 22.65 46.12
CA THR A 4 -21.61 23.54 47.00
C THR A 4 -21.70 24.93 46.40
N ARG A 5 -22.91 25.41 46.11
CA ARG A 5 -23.14 26.77 45.59
C ARG A 5 -23.22 27.79 46.73
N ILE A 6 -22.85 29.03 46.41
CA ILE A 6 -23.21 30.19 47.24
C ILE A 6 -24.67 30.50 46.98
N LEU A 7 -25.49 30.49 48.03
CA LEU A 7 -26.91 30.82 48.00
C LEU A 7 -27.12 32.21 48.61
N SER A 8 -28.25 32.84 48.28
CA SER A 8 -28.62 34.14 48.85
C SER A 8 -28.76 34.13 50.38
N SER A 9 -28.98 32.96 50.99
CA SER A 9 -28.96 32.79 52.44
C SER A 9 -27.56 32.94 53.05
N ASP A 10 -26.50 32.60 52.32
CA ASP A 10 -25.13 32.61 52.83
C ASP A 10 -24.57 34.03 52.97
N THR A 11 -25.10 34.96 52.17
CA THR A 11 -24.71 36.38 52.15
C THR A 11 -25.72 37.28 52.85
N LYS A 12 -26.86 36.75 53.30
CA LYS A 12 -27.89 37.53 53.99
C LYS A 12 -27.36 38.08 55.32
N ASN A 13 -27.59 39.38 55.56
CA ASN A 13 -27.13 40.12 56.75
C ASN A 13 -25.59 40.16 56.92
N LYS A 14 -24.85 39.81 55.87
CA LYS A 14 -23.40 39.96 55.80
C LYS A 14 -23.03 41.11 54.88
N GLY A 15 -21.90 41.74 55.12
CA GLY A 15 -21.50 42.87 54.30
C GLY A 15 -22.22 44.17 54.68
N VAL A 16 -22.05 45.18 53.84
CA VAL A 16 -22.76 46.47 53.95
C VAL A 16 -24.14 46.48 53.29
N ILE A 17 -24.58 45.34 52.74
CA ILE A 17 -25.83 45.24 51.98
C ILE A 17 -27.01 45.24 52.96
N GLY A 18 -27.85 46.28 52.89
CA GLY A 18 -29.04 46.43 53.73
C GLY A 18 -28.82 47.16 55.05
N LEU A 19 -27.63 47.72 55.28
CA LEU A 19 -27.42 48.68 56.36
C LEU A 19 -28.04 50.04 56.00
N PRO A 20 -28.54 50.81 56.99
CA PRO A 20 -28.97 52.19 56.75
C PRO A 20 -27.78 53.06 56.33
N ASP A 21 -28.03 54.13 55.56
CA ASP A 21 -27.00 55.03 55.01
C ASP A 21 -26.00 55.55 56.06
N THR A 22 -26.43 55.63 57.33
CA THR A 22 -25.58 55.89 58.50
C THR A 22 -25.69 54.75 59.52
N PRO A 23 -24.83 53.72 59.43
CA PRO A 23 -24.94 52.52 60.26
C PRO A 23 -24.67 52.70 61.77
N GLY A 24 -24.20 53.87 62.21
CA GLY A 24 -23.81 54.11 63.61
C GLY A 24 -22.65 53.22 64.11
N LEU A 25 -21.92 52.57 63.19
CA LEU A 25 -20.79 51.69 63.48
C LEU A 25 -19.49 52.50 63.62
N SER A 26 -18.54 51.98 64.40
CA SER A 26 -17.18 52.49 64.40
C SER A 26 -16.52 52.26 63.03
N THR A 27 -15.45 52.99 62.71
CA THR A 27 -14.68 52.76 61.48
C THR A 27 -14.11 51.35 61.39
N GLU A 28 -13.69 50.79 62.53
CA GLU A 28 -13.19 49.42 62.63
C GLU A 28 -14.30 48.38 62.40
N ASP A 29 -15.47 48.59 62.99
CA ASP A 29 -16.61 47.69 62.81
C ASP A 29 -17.17 47.78 61.39
N MET A 30 -17.14 48.96 60.76
CA MET A 30 -17.52 49.13 59.36
C MET A 30 -16.54 48.42 58.41
N GLN A 31 -15.24 48.45 58.69
CA GLN A 31 -14.23 47.69 57.93
C GLN A 31 -14.47 46.17 58.07
N LYS A 32 -14.66 45.67 59.29
CA LYS A 32 -15.01 44.25 59.53
C LYS A 32 -16.30 43.86 58.81
N LYS A 33 -17.32 44.72 58.86
CA LYS A 33 -18.61 44.47 58.20
C LYS A 33 -18.49 44.50 56.68
N PHE A 34 -17.61 45.32 56.12
CA PHE A 34 -17.34 45.34 54.67
C PHE A 34 -16.67 44.05 54.19
N ASP A 35 -15.67 43.54 54.93
CA ASP A 35 -14.90 42.35 54.54
C ASP A 35 -15.60 41.01 54.83
N GLU A 36 -16.65 41.02 55.65
CA GLU A 36 -17.39 39.84 56.14
C GLU A 36 -17.85 38.89 55.01
N ILE A 37 -18.31 39.41 53.86
CA ILE A 37 -18.70 38.55 52.73
C ILE A 37 -17.49 37.82 52.15
N ALA A 38 -16.36 38.53 52.00
CA ALA A 38 -15.15 37.96 51.43
C ALA A 38 -14.53 36.90 52.37
N LEU A 39 -14.34 37.27 53.63
CA LEU A 39 -13.65 36.45 54.63
C LEU A 39 -14.49 35.27 55.13
N ASP A 40 -15.80 35.47 55.36
CA ASP A 40 -16.64 34.46 56.02
C ASP A 40 -17.52 33.65 55.06
N VAL A 41 -17.59 34.05 53.78
CA VAL A 41 -18.40 33.34 52.78
C VAL A 41 -17.57 32.91 51.58
N ILE A 42 -16.93 33.85 50.90
CA ILE A 42 -16.29 33.58 49.61
C ILE A 42 -15.03 32.74 49.80
N ILE A 43 -14.09 33.16 50.63
CA ILE A 43 -12.81 32.46 50.83
C ILE A 43 -13.01 31.02 51.34
N PRO A 44 -13.84 30.75 52.37
CA PRO A 44 -14.04 29.39 52.85
C PRO A 44 -14.69 28.48 51.80
N LYS A 45 -15.68 28.99 51.06
CA LYS A 45 -16.34 28.22 50.00
C LYS A 45 -15.44 27.99 48.79
N LEU A 46 -14.56 28.95 48.47
CA LEU A 46 -13.55 28.78 47.43
C LEU A 46 -12.51 27.73 47.82
N ASN A 47 -12.00 27.78 49.05
CA ASN A 47 -11.06 26.76 49.55
C ASN A 47 -11.70 25.38 49.61
N ALA A 48 -12.99 25.30 49.97
CA ALA A 48 -13.76 24.06 49.89
C ALA A 48 -13.84 23.53 48.46
N LEU A 49 -14.12 24.39 47.47
CA LEU A 49 -14.12 24.00 46.05
C LEU A 49 -12.75 23.49 45.60
N ILE A 50 -11.66 24.15 45.99
CA ILE A 50 -10.29 23.70 45.68
C ILE A 50 -10.07 22.29 46.24
N GLY A 51 -10.40 22.06 47.52
CA GLY A 51 -10.29 20.73 48.13
C GLY A 51 -11.18 19.67 47.47
N GLU A 52 -12.39 20.04 47.04
CA GLU A 52 -13.30 19.15 46.29
C GLU A 52 -12.70 18.75 44.93
N LEU A 53 -12.01 19.67 44.24
CA LEU A 53 -11.35 19.42 42.95
C LEU A 53 -10.06 18.59 43.08
N GLU A 54 -9.34 18.72 44.19
CA GLU A 54 -8.14 17.92 44.49
C GLU A 54 -8.48 16.53 45.05
N SER A 55 -9.75 16.30 45.40
CA SER A 55 -10.18 15.05 46.03
C SER A 55 -10.13 13.84 45.09
N ALA A 56 -10.03 12.65 45.68
CA ALA A 56 -10.09 11.38 44.95
C ALA A 56 -11.44 11.15 44.23
N ALA A 57 -12.51 11.85 44.63
CA ALA A 57 -13.85 11.74 44.04
C ALA A 57 -14.19 12.92 43.09
N ALA A 58 -13.19 13.74 42.74
CA ALA A 58 -13.37 14.92 41.92
C ALA A 58 -13.91 14.58 40.52
N ALA A 59 -13.41 13.50 39.89
CA ALA A 59 -13.85 13.13 38.54
C ALA A 59 -15.34 12.75 38.54
N VAL A 60 -15.75 11.89 39.47
CA VAL A 60 -17.16 11.46 39.63
C VAL A 60 -18.08 12.67 39.89
N SER A 61 -17.63 13.62 40.70
CA SER A 61 -18.41 14.82 41.03
C SER A 61 -18.58 15.79 39.84
N LEU A 62 -17.68 15.72 38.84
CA LEU A 62 -17.84 16.38 37.54
C LEU A 62 -18.61 15.55 36.50
N GLY A 63 -18.99 14.32 36.85
CA GLY A 63 -19.59 13.38 35.90
C GLY A 63 -18.59 12.75 34.93
N ALA A 64 -17.29 12.84 35.22
CA ALA A 64 -16.25 12.12 34.50
C ALA A 64 -16.09 10.72 35.10
N SER A 65 -15.94 9.73 34.23
CA SER A 65 -15.56 8.36 34.57
C SER A 65 -14.24 8.02 33.89
N VAL A 66 -13.53 7.04 34.43
CA VAL A 66 -12.34 6.48 33.76
C VAL A 66 -12.80 5.88 32.43
N PRO A 67 -12.30 6.34 31.28
CA PRO A 67 -12.62 5.75 29.98
C PRO A 67 -12.11 4.31 29.86
N ASP A 68 -12.77 3.52 29.02
CA ASP A 68 -12.30 2.16 28.72
C ASP A 68 -10.89 2.18 28.10
N GLY A 69 -10.07 1.20 28.47
CA GLY A 69 -8.72 1.03 27.91
C GLY A 69 -7.61 1.84 28.58
N ILE A 70 -7.91 2.59 29.65
CA ILE A 70 -6.88 3.19 30.52
C ILE A 70 -7.03 2.72 31.97
N THR A 71 -5.92 2.64 32.69
CA THR A 71 -5.90 2.41 34.14
C THR A 71 -5.51 3.70 34.83
N ALA A 72 -6.42 4.28 35.61
CA ALA A 72 -6.22 5.52 36.35
C ALA A 72 -7.03 5.52 37.64
N GLU A 73 -6.64 6.35 38.60
CA GLU A 73 -7.44 6.62 39.79
C GLU A 73 -8.65 7.52 39.46
N GLU A 74 -9.68 7.54 40.31
CA GLU A 74 -10.92 8.33 40.10
C GLU A 74 -10.75 9.85 40.29
N ASN A 75 -9.52 10.36 40.37
CA ASN A 75 -9.23 11.79 40.34
C ASN A 75 -8.92 12.27 38.91
N ILE A 76 -9.23 13.54 38.65
CA ILE A 76 -9.12 14.14 37.31
C ILE A 76 -7.67 14.12 36.81
N GLN A 77 -6.71 14.37 37.70
CA GLN A 77 -5.30 14.47 37.33
C GLN A 77 -4.75 13.14 36.82
N SER A 78 -5.09 12.03 37.48
CA SER A 78 -4.69 10.68 37.09
C SER A 78 -5.28 10.30 35.72
N ILE A 79 -6.57 10.57 35.51
CA ILE A 79 -7.25 10.30 34.24
C ILE A 79 -6.60 11.10 33.09
N LEU A 80 -6.35 12.40 33.27
CA LEU A 80 -5.72 13.24 32.26
C LEU A 80 -4.29 12.77 31.93
N ALA A 81 -3.51 12.42 32.96
CA ALA A 81 -2.15 11.92 32.77
C ALA A 81 -2.14 10.60 31.98
N ALA A 82 -3.03 9.67 32.30
CA ALA A 82 -3.15 8.40 31.60
C ALA A 82 -3.58 8.59 30.13
N ILE A 83 -4.52 9.49 29.84
CA ILE A 83 -4.94 9.83 28.48
C ILE A 83 -3.78 10.46 27.69
N ALA A 84 -3.01 11.37 28.30
CA ALA A 84 -1.87 11.99 27.64
C ALA A 84 -0.81 10.96 27.23
N VAL A 85 -0.53 9.99 28.11
CA VAL A 85 0.39 8.88 27.79
C VAL A 85 -0.15 8.04 26.64
N LEU A 86 -1.42 7.61 26.70
CA LEU A 86 -2.03 6.81 25.64
C LEU A 86 -2.01 7.54 24.29
N ALA A 87 -2.35 8.82 24.26
CA ALA A 87 -2.34 9.64 23.06
C ALA A 87 -0.92 9.79 22.48
N SER A 88 0.09 9.96 23.33
CA SER A 88 1.48 10.06 22.90
C SER A 88 1.99 8.75 22.28
N GLU A 89 1.65 7.61 22.87
CA GLU A 89 2.05 6.30 22.36
C GLU A 89 1.32 5.99 21.05
N ALA A 90 0.01 6.27 20.97
CA ALA A 90 -0.76 6.10 19.74
C ALA A 90 -0.19 6.95 18.58
N SER A 91 0.18 8.20 18.86
CA SER A 91 0.82 9.09 17.88
C SER A 91 2.17 8.54 17.40
N LYS A 92 2.98 8.01 18.32
CA LYS A 92 4.28 7.38 17.99
C LYS A 92 4.09 6.15 17.10
N VAL A 93 3.21 5.22 17.47
CA VAL A 93 2.91 4.01 16.68
C VAL A 93 2.40 4.38 15.28
N ALA A 94 1.51 5.38 15.17
CA ALA A 94 1.05 5.86 13.87
C ALA A 94 2.19 6.45 13.02
N GLY A 95 3.13 7.18 13.65
CA GLY A 95 4.32 7.71 13.01
C GLY A 95 5.26 6.62 12.49
N GLU A 96 5.52 5.59 13.29
CA GLU A 96 6.33 4.43 12.91
C GLU A 96 5.67 3.64 11.76
N ALA A 97 4.37 3.37 11.86
CA ALA A 97 3.60 2.70 10.81
C ALA A 97 3.65 3.46 9.48
N LYS A 98 3.54 4.80 9.53
CA LYS A 98 3.66 5.65 8.34
C LYS A 98 5.04 5.56 7.71
N GLN A 99 6.11 5.60 8.50
CA GLN A 99 7.48 5.46 7.99
C GLN A 99 7.69 4.09 7.32
N ILE A 100 7.24 3.01 7.97
CA ILE A 100 7.31 1.66 7.41
C ILE A 100 6.59 1.58 6.07
N ALA A 101 5.37 2.13 5.98
CA ALA A 101 4.59 2.15 4.75
C ALA A 101 5.31 2.91 3.62
N SER A 102 5.90 4.08 3.92
CA SER A 102 6.67 4.85 2.93
C SER A 102 7.93 4.12 2.47
N SER A 103 8.67 3.47 3.38
CA SER A 103 9.84 2.66 3.03
C SER A 103 9.47 1.42 2.20
N ALA A 104 8.33 0.78 2.49
CA ALA A 104 7.84 -0.35 1.69
C ALA A 104 7.44 0.10 0.28
N GLN A 105 6.74 1.23 0.14
CA GLN A 105 6.37 1.79 -1.16
C GLN A 105 7.60 2.05 -2.05
N SER A 106 8.65 2.67 -1.49
CA SER A 106 9.90 2.93 -2.22
C SER A 106 10.59 1.64 -2.67
N GLN A 107 10.63 0.61 -1.82
CA GLN A 107 11.21 -0.69 -2.19
C GLN A 107 10.43 -1.40 -3.29
N ILE A 108 9.10 -1.33 -3.27
CA ILE A 108 8.25 -1.88 -4.33
C ILE A 108 8.54 -1.18 -5.66
N GLU A 109 8.65 0.16 -5.65
CA GLU A 109 8.96 0.92 -6.86
C GLU A 109 10.32 0.53 -7.48
N ILE A 110 11.35 0.38 -6.64
CA ILE A 110 12.67 -0.10 -7.07
C ILE A 110 12.58 -1.50 -7.70
N ALA A 111 11.86 -2.42 -7.05
CA ALA A 111 11.71 -3.80 -7.52
C ALA A 111 10.93 -3.89 -8.85
N VAL A 112 9.87 -3.08 -9.00
CA VAL A 112 9.09 -2.98 -10.24
C VAL A 112 9.96 -2.44 -11.38
N ASN A 113 10.72 -1.36 -11.12
CA ASN A 113 11.61 -0.79 -12.12
C ASN A 113 12.70 -1.77 -12.57
N ALA A 114 13.29 -2.52 -11.64
CA ALA A 114 14.26 -3.57 -11.97
C ALA A 114 13.64 -4.71 -12.79
N SER A 115 12.43 -5.15 -12.44
CA SER A 115 11.70 -6.20 -13.16
C SER A 115 11.34 -5.77 -14.58
N ASN A 116 10.89 -4.52 -14.75
CA ASN A 116 10.58 -3.95 -16.06
C ASN A 116 11.83 -3.89 -16.95
N ALA A 117 12.99 -3.47 -16.41
CA ALA A 117 14.24 -3.48 -17.14
C ALA A 117 14.63 -4.88 -17.62
N ALA A 118 14.50 -5.89 -16.75
CA ALA A 118 14.78 -7.29 -17.09
C ALA A 118 13.84 -7.83 -18.20
N LEU A 119 12.55 -7.51 -18.14
CA LEU A 119 11.58 -7.88 -19.19
C LEU A 119 11.92 -7.28 -20.54
N VAL A 120 12.35 -6.02 -20.57
CA VAL A 120 12.78 -5.35 -21.81
C VAL A 120 13.99 -6.08 -22.42
N SER A 121 15.00 -6.42 -21.62
CA SER A 121 16.16 -7.17 -22.09
C SER A 121 15.80 -8.58 -22.58
N ALA A 122 14.90 -9.28 -21.86
CA ALA A 122 14.42 -10.60 -22.29
C ALA A 122 13.67 -10.54 -23.62
N ASN A 123 12.79 -9.55 -23.80
CA ASN A 123 12.06 -9.35 -25.06
C ASN A 123 13.00 -9.03 -26.22
N GLN A 124 14.03 -8.21 -25.99
CA GLN A 124 15.06 -7.96 -27.01
C GLN A 124 15.80 -9.24 -27.40
N ALA A 125 16.18 -10.07 -26.43
CA ALA A 125 16.84 -11.35 -26.70
C ALA A 125 15.94 -12.33 -27.48
N VAL A 126 14.65 -12.41 -27.15
CA VAL A 126 13.67 -13.22 -27.89
C VAL A 126 13.51 -12.74 -29.32
N ASN A 127 13.39 -11.43 -29.54
CA ASN A 127 13.28 -10.86 -30.88
C ASN A 127 14.53 -11.15 -31.73
N ILE A 128 15.72 -11.03 -31.13
CA ILE A 128 16.98 -11.39 -31.81
C ILE A 128 16.97 -12.89 -32.17
N ALA A 129 16.66 -13.76 -31.21
CA ALA A 129 16.58 -15.20 -31.44
C ALA A 129 15.59 -15.58 -32.55
N GLN A 130 14.41 -14.95 -32.59
CA GLN A 130 13.43 -15.16 -33.65
C GLN A 130 13.96 -14.73 -35.02
N SER A 131 14.63 -13.57 -35.09
CA SER A 131 15.18 -13.05 -36.35
C SER A 131 16.29 -13.91 -36.96
N ILE A 132 17.01 -14.69 -36.15
CA ILE A 132 18.11 -15.55 -36.62
C ILE A 132 17.71 -17.02 -36.81
N ALA A 133 16.65 -17.48 -36.17
CA ALA A 133 16.25 -18.90 -36.18
C ALA A 133 15.06 -19.20 -37.09
N TYR A 134 14.24 -18.18 -37.37
CA TYR A 134 13.03 -18.32 -38.17
C TYR A 134 13.07 -17.39 -39.38
N MET A 135 12.52 -17.87 -40.49
CA MET A 135 12.39 -17.11 -41.74
C MET A 135 11.02 -17.37 -42.34
N VAL A 136 10.46 -16.36 -43.00
CA VAL A 136 9.26 -16.56 -43.82
C VAL A 136 9.68 -17.36 -45.06
N ASP A 137 9.16 -18.58 -45.16
CA ASP A 137 9.42 -19.48 -46.28
C ASP A 137 8.93 -18.85 -47.60
N PRO A 138 9.79 -18.67 -48.62
CA PRO A 138 9.38 -18.08 -49.90
C PRO A 138 8.48 -19.01 -50.74
N VAL A 139 8.42 -20.31 -50.41
CA VAL A 139 7.58 -21.29 -51.11
C VAL A 139 6.16 -21.30 -50.55
N THR A 140 6.02 -21.24 -49.22
CA THR A 140 4.72 -21.38 -48.53
C THR A 140 4.17 -20.08 -47.92
N GLY A 141 5.01 -19.07 -47.73
CA GLY A 141 4.66 -17.79 -47.08
C GLY A 141 4.54 -17.87 -45.55
N GLN A 142 4.88 -19.00 -44.93
CA GLN A 142 4.74 -19.22 -43.48
C GLN A 142 6.06 -18.96 -42.74
N LEU A 143 5.99 -18.49 -41.49
CA LEU A 143 7.17 -18.35 -40.63
C LEU A 143 7.59 -19.74 -40.12
N LEU A 144 8.72 -20.24 -40.58
CA LEU A 144 9.23 -21.58 -40.25
C LEU A 144 10.69 -21.50 -39.75
N PRO A 145 11.16 -22.51 -38.99
CA PRO A 145 12.58 -22.71 -38.71
C PRO A 145 13.40 -22.71 -40.00
N ILE A 146 14.58 -22.07 -39.98
CA ILE A 146 15.42 -21.88 -41.18
C ILE A 146 15.80 -23.21 -41.85
N ASP A 147 16.04 -24.27 -41.09
CA ASP A 147 16.34 -25.60 -41.62
C ASP A 147 15.19 -26.13 -42.49
N GLN A 148 13.95 -25.95 -42.05
CA GLN A 148 12.77 -26.32 -42.83
C GLN A 148 12.60 -25.42 -44.06
N VAL A 149 12.85 -24.11 -43.94
CA VAL A 149 12.82 -23.19 -45.09
C VAL A 149 13.82 -23.63 -46.16
N ILE A 150 15.05 -23.98 -45.76
CA ILE A 150 16.09 -24.46 -46.68
C ILE A 150 15.63 -25.73 -47.40
N ASN A 151 15.04 -26.69 -46.67
CA ASN A 151 14.53 -27.93 -47.26
C ASN A 151 13.39 -27.65 -48.25
N ASN A 152 12.43 -26.79 -47.88
CA ASN A 152 11.30 -26.43 -48.75
C ASN A 152 11.79 -25.72 -50.03
N MET A 153 12.77 -24.81 -49.90
CA MET A 153 13.39 -24.16 -51.05
C MET A 153 14.10 -25.19 -51.95
N TYR A 154 14.85 -26.12 -51.37
CA TYR A 154 15.54 -27.17 -52.11
C TYR A 154 14.57 -28.08 -52.88
N ASP A 155 13.43 -28.44 -52.28
CA ASP A 155 12.40 -29.23 -52.93
C ASP A 155 11.69 -28.45 -54.05
N ALA A 156 11.37 -27.17 -53.83
CA ALA A 156 10.70 -26.33 -54.82
C ALA A 156 11.53 -26.06 -56.08
N ILE A 157 12.87 -26.02 -55.96
CA ILE A 157 13.77 -25.82 -57.12
C ILE A 157 14.11 -27.13 -57.85
N ARG A 158 13.73 -28.30 -57.32
CA ARG A 158 13.89 -29.59 -57.99
C ARG A 158 12.64 -29.86 -58.84
N PRO A 159 12.71 -29.69 -60.18
CA PRO A 159 11.51 -29.66 -61.02
C PRO A 159 10.86 -31.03 -61.25
N ALA A 160 11.62 -32.13 -61.25
CA ALA A 160 11.08 -33.48 -61.44
C ALA A 160 11.96 -34.55 -60.75
N PRO A 161 12.08 -34.51 -59.40
CA PRO A 161 12.82 -35.52 -58.66
C PRO A 161 12.11 -36.86 -58.77
N LEU A 162 12.90 -37.93 -58.80
CA LEU A 162 12.42 -39.31 -58.78
C LEU A 162 12.74 -39.91 -57.41
N THR A 163 11.73 -40.41 -56.71
CA THR A 163 11.94 -41.11 -55.43
C THR A 163 12.52 -42.51 -55.68
N ALA A 164 13.20 -43.08 -54.68
CA ALA A 164 13.76 -44.44 -54.81
C ALA A 164 12.69 -45.49 -55.17
N GLY A 165 11.50 -45.40 -54.56
CA GLY A 165 10.38 -46.30 -54.88
C GLY A 165 9.82 -46.10 -56.29
N GLU A 166 9.80 -44.87 -56.80
CA GLU A 166 9.41 -44.63 -58.20
C GLU A 166 10.46 -45.13 -59.18
N TYR A 167 11.75 -45.04 -58.85
CA TYR A 167 12.82 -45.62 -59.67
C TYR A 167 12.74 -47.15 -59.72
N ASP A 168 12.57 -47.81 -58.57
CA ASP A 168 12.41 -49.27 -58.50
C ASP A 168 11.21 -49.75 -59.33
N ALA A 169 10.12 -48.97 -59.36
CA ALA A 169 8.93 -49.27 -60.14
C ALA A 169 9.14 -49.19 -61.67
N LEU A 170 10.18 -48.49 -62.15
CA LEU A 170 10.51 -48.45 -63.58
C LEU A 170 11.09 -49.77 -64.08
N GLY A 171 11.65 -50.60 -63.19
CA GLY A 171 12.17 -51.94 -63.54
C GLY A 171 13.31 -51.93 -64.56
N LEU A 172 14.05 -50.82 -64.69
CA LEU A 172 15.12 -50.64 -65.67
C LEU A 172 16.31 -51.57 -65.38
N THR A 173 16.81 -52.24 -66.41
CA THR A 173 18.11 -52.91 -66.36
C THR A 173 19.25 -51.90 -66.49
N ALA A 174 20.45 -52.29 -66.06
CA ALA A 174 21.63 -51.41 -66.16
C ALA A 174 21.91 -50.95 -67.61
N ALA A 175 21.68 -51.82 -68.60
CA ALA A 175 21.87 -51.48 -70.01
C ALA A 175 20.83 -50.46 -70.51
N GLU A 176 19.58 -50.57 -70.05
CA GLU A 176 18.52 -49.61 -70.40
C GLU A 176 18.78 -48.26 -69.75
N PHE A 177 19.22 -48.23 -68.49
CA PHE A 177 19.58 -47.00 -67.79
C PHE A 177 20.78 -46.28 -68.44
N ASP A 178 21.85 -47.00 -68.77
CA ASP A 178 23.04 -46.44 -69.41
C ASP A 178 22.74 -45.84 -70.80
N ALA A 179 21.74 -46.38 -71.52
CA ALA A 179 21.31 -45.88 -72.82
C ALA A 179 20.72 -44.46 -72.75
N PHE A 180 20.19 -44.01 -71.61
CA PHE A 180 19.71 -42.63 -71.44
C PHE A 180 20.85 -41.60 -71.37
N GLN A 181 22.10 -42.03 -71.15
CA GLN A 181 23.30 -41.18 -71.11
C GLN A 181 23.15 -39.93 -70.22
N ILE A 182 22.47 -40.09 -69.09
CA ILE A 182 22.15 -38.98 -68.18
C ILE A 182 23.34 -38.60 -67.31
N THR A 183 23.53 -37.29 -67.11
CA THR A 183 24.49 -36.79 -66.12
C THR A 183 23.88 -36.89 -64.72
N ALA A 184 24.73 -37.01 -63.69
CA ALA A 184 24.27 -37.02 -62.30
C ALA A 184 23.40 -35.79 -61.94
N ARG A 185 23.72 -34.62 -62.49
CA ARG A 185 22.92 -33.40 -62.31
C ARG A 185 21.53 -33.51 -62.95
N ASN A 186 21.45 -34.08 -64.15
CA ASN A 186 20.16 -34.29 -64.83
C ASN A 186 19.33 -35.35 -64.12
N TYR A 187 19.96 -36.39 -63.58
CA TYR A 187 19.29 -37.38 -62.74
C TYR A 187 18.72 -36.73 -61.46
N ASP A 188 19.53 -35.99 -60.69
CA ASP A 188 19.08 -35.38 -59.43
C ASP A 188 17.93 -34.37 -59.61
N MET A 189 17.92 -33.61 -60.71
CA MET A 189 16.92 -32.56 -60.96
C MET A 189 15.70 -33.03 -61.78
N TYR A 190 15.90 -33.95 -62.73
CA TYR A 190 14.94 -34.28 -63.79
C TYR A 190 14.74 -35.78 -64.02
N ALA A 191 15.25 -36.67 -63.16
CA ALA A 191 15.17 -38.12 -63.36
C ALA A 191 13.77 -38.61 -63.73
N LYS A 192 12.73 -38.07 -63.10
CA LYS A 192 11.36 -38.48 -63.36
C LYS A 192 10.98 -38.20 -64.82
N ASN A 193 11.20 -36.97 -65.30
CA ASN A 193 10.90 -36.61 -66.68
C ASN A 193 11.77 -37.35 -67.71
N ILE A 194 13.00 -37.72 -67.37
CA ILE A 194 13.90 -38.36 -68.35
C ILE A 194 13.63 -39.86 -68.43
N LEU A 195 13.32 -40.51 -67.31
CA LEU A 195 13.22 -41.97 -67.22
C LEU A 195 11.79 -42.51 -67.37
N THR A 196 10.78 -41.64 -67.29
CA THR A 196 9.36 -42.04 -67.47
C THR A 196 8.80 -41.63 -68.84
N ASN A 197 9.59 -40.99 -69.70
CA ASN A 197 9.21 -40.63 -71.08
C ASN A 197 9.72 -41.69 -72.05
#